data_AF-A0A2V9JYC7-F1
#
_entry.id   AF-A0A2V9JYC7-F1
#
_cell.length_a   1.000
_cell.length_b   1.000
_cell.length_c   1.000
_cell.angle_alpha   90.00
_cell.angle_beta   90.00
_cell.angle_gamma   90.00
#
_symmetry.space_group_name_H-M   'P 1'
#
loop_
_entity.id
_entity.type
_entity.pdbx_description
1 polymer ?
#
loop_
_entity_poly.entity_id
_entity_poly.type
_entity_poly.pdbx_seq_one_letter_code
_entity_poly.pdbx_strand_id
1 'polypeptide(L)'
;MDTVRSLKTELDRATMRGILDRWGETISEACKYSSLAPEFLASLIASESGGNPDKTQLDADAYGCLWAVRAGAEFRYLSITQEDLQPLGNKELQELATSWGLTQIMGYQILREPESPRRLLDPAFNLRKAVELLAVFSEYCQLDPRVELEELFRCWKTGRPDGTTLDRGYVEDGLRRLVICRELTSPSTAQPGFAGVSAPLRACIGAEVPIERVGGR
;
A
#
# COMPACT_ATOMS: atom_id res chain seq x y z
N MET A 1 15.55 -3.82 -27.18
CA MET A 1 15.39 -3.39 -25.78
C MET A 1 14.03 -2.74 -25.54
N ASP A 2 13.46 -2.05 -26.53
CA ASP A 2 12.18 -1.33 -26.38
C ASP A 2 10.96 -2.23 -26.13
N THR A 3 10.90 -3.41 -26.76
CA THR A 3 9.79 -4.36 -26.58
C THR A 3 9.69 -4.89 -25.15
N VAL A 4 10.82 -5.20 -24.51
CA VAL A 4 10.84 -5.74 -23.13
C VAL A 4 10.42 -4.65 -22.13
N ARG A 5 10.85 -3.41 -22.34
CA ARG A 5 10.46 -2.26 -21.51
C ARG A 5 8.96 -1.94 -21.68
N SER A 6 8.43 -2.06 -22.91
CA SER A 6 6.99 -1.88 -23.19
C SER A 6 6.15 -2.92 -22.45
N LEU A 7 6.50 -4.20 -22.57
CA LEU A 7 5.77 -5.30 -21.92
C LEU A 7 5.79 -5.17 -20.38
N LYS A 8 6.91 -4.78 -19.79
CA LYS A 8 7.01 -4.54 -18.34
C LYS A 8 6.08 -3.41 -17.90
N THR A 9 5.98 -2.34 -18.68
CA THR A 9 5.10 -1.20 -18.38
C THR A 9 3.62 -1.59 -18.48
N GLU A 10 3.25 -2.39 -19.48
CA GLU A 10 1.88 -2.92 -19.61
C GLU A 10 1.51 -3.83 -18.44
N LEU A 11 2.43 -4.72 -18.03
CA LEU A 11 2.23 -5.58 -16.87
C LEU A 11 2.06 -4.75 -15.59
N ASP A 12 2.93 -3.77 -15.34
CA ASP A 12 2.79 -2.87 -14.20
C ASP A 12 1.46 -2.12 -14.24
N ARG A 13 1.00 -1.66 -15.41
CA ARG A 13 -0.30 -1.00 -15.55
C ARG A 13 -1.46 -1.93 -15.19
N ALA A 14 -1.43 -3.18 -15.63
CA ALA A 14 -2.42 -4.18 -15.26
C ALA A 14 -2.40 -4.48 -13.75
N THR A 15 -1.21 -4.64 -13.17
CA THR A 15 -1.03 -4.82 -11.71
C THR A 15 -1.58 -3.63 -10.93
N MET A 16 -1.20 -2.41 -11.29
CA MET A 16 -1.67 -1.20 -10.60
C MET A 16 -3.18 -1.02 -10.72
N ARG A 17 -3.76 -1.30 -11.89
CA ARG A 17 -5.23 -1.29 -12.06
C ARG A 17 -5.90 -2.28 -11.11
N GLY A 18 -5.43 -3.54 -11.07
CA GLY A 18 -5.99 -4.56 -10.18
C GLY A 18 -5.88 -4.21 -8.69
N ILE A 19 -4.78 -3.56 -8.28
CA ILE A 19 -4.61 -3.07 -6.90
C ILE A 19 -5.58 -1.94 -6.60
N LEU A 20 -5.72 -0.95 -7.48
CA LEU A 20 -6.65 0.15 -7.29
C LEU A 20 -8.10 -0.31 -7.25
N ASP A 21 -8.50 -1.21 -8.15
CA ASP A 21 -9.85 -1.73 -8.23
C ASP A 21 -10.24 -2.52 -6.95
N ARG A 22 -9.28 -3.25 -6.36
CA ARG A 22 -9.54 -4.09 -5.18
C ARG A 22 -9.33 -3.36 -3.85
N TRP A 23 -8.33 -2.49 -3.78
CA TRP A 23 -7.82 -1.94 -2.52
C TRP A 23 -7.87 -0.41 -2.46
N GLY A 24 -8.27 0.28 -3.55
CA GLY A 24 -8.21 1.74 -3.64
C GLY A 24 -8.96 2.46 -2.52
N GLU A 25 -10.14 1.99 -2.13
CA GLU A 25 -10.90 2.55 -1.01
C GLU A 25 -10.18 2.33 0.33
N THR A 26 -9.74 1.10 0.61
CA THR A 26 -9.00 0.75 1.83
C THR A 26 -7.69 1.52 1.95
N ILE A 27 -6.97 1.70 0.84
CA ILE A 27 -5.74 2.50 0.75
C ILE A 27 -6.06 3.96 1.07
N SER A 28 -7.12 4.51 0.45
CA SER A 28 -7.51 5.90 0.67
C SER A 28 -7.90 6.16 2.13
N GLU A 29 -8.66 5.26 2.74
CA GLU A 29 -9.03 5.39 4.15
C GLU A 29 -7.81 5.26 5.09
N ALA A 30 -6.86 4.36 4.79
CA ALA A 30 -5.63 4.23 5.58
C ALA A 30 -4.75 5.50 5.51
N CYS A 31 -4.70 6.17 4.35
CA CYS A 31 -3.91 7.40 4.17
C CYS A 31 -4.64 8.68 4.58
N LYS A 32 -5.94 8.63 4.90
CA LYS A 32 -6.81 9.81 5.10
C LYS A 32 -6.28 10.88 6.05
N TYR A 33 -5.57 10.48 7.10
CA TYR A 33 -5.01 11.37 8.11
C TYR A 33 -3.48 11.44 8.07
N SER A 34 -2.86 10.90 7.03
CA SER A 34 -1.41 10.93 6.85
C SER A 34 -1.02 11.90 5.74
N SER A 35 0.27 12.23 5.67
CA SER A 35 0.84 12.97 4.53
C SER A 35 1.26 12.07 3.38
N LEU A 36 1.04 10.75 3.50
CA LEU A 36 1.42 9.77 2.50
C LEU A 36 0.40 9.74 1.36
N ALA A 37 0.86 9.83 0.13
CA ALA A 37 -0.02 9.72 -1.03
C ALA A 37 -0.60 8.27 -1.14
N PRO A 38 -1.92 8.08 -1.35
CA PRO A 38 -2.51 6.78 -1.64
C PRO A 38 -1.80 6.02 -2.77
N GLU A 39 -1.33 6.73 -3.79
CA GLU A 39 -0.60 6.15 -4.92
C GLU A 39 0.75 5.55 -4.51
N PHE A 40 1.42 6.13 -3.51
CA PHE A 40 2.65 5.56 -2.96
C PHE A 40 2.35 4.22 -2.31
N LEU A 41 1.34 4.16 -1.44
CA LEU A 41 0.97 2.92 -0.76
C LEU A 41 0.52 1.84 -1.77
N ALA A 42 -0.22 2.20 -2.83
CA ALA A 42 -0.56 1.28 -3.91
C ALA A 42 0.70 0.73 -4.62
N SER A 43 1.67 1.59 -4.95
CA SER A 43 2.92 1.19 -5.60
C SER A 43 3.82 0.32 -4.70
N LEU A 44 3.75 0.53 -3.39
CA LEU A 44 4.41 -0.30 -2.39
C LEU A 44 3.80 -1.69 -2.35
N ILE A 45 2.46 -1.81 -2.32
CA ILE A 45 1.76 -3.11 -2.37
C ILE A 45 2.16 -3.90 -3.62
N ALA A 46 2.25 -3.24 -4.77
CA ALA A 46 2.67 -3.89 -6.02
C ALA A 46 4.09 -4.47 -5.90
N SER A 47 4.99 -3.75 -5.25
CA SER A 47 6.39 -4.14 -5.09
C SER A 47 6.58 -5.25 -4.04
N GLU A 48 5.74 -5.25 -3.01
CA GLU A 48 5.86 -6.19 -1.88
C GLU A 48 5.08 -7.50 -2.10
N SER A 49 3.84 -7.41 -2.59
CA SER A 49 2.95 -8.58 -2.69
C SER A 49 2.30 -8.78 -4.06
N GLY A 50 2.44 -7.81 -4.96
CA GLY A 50 1.66 -7.79 -6.21
C GLY A 50 0.15 -7.68 -5.95
N GLY A 51 -0.27 -7.22 -4.78
CA GLY A 51 -1.68 -7.13 -4.37
C GLY A 51 -2.25 -8.39 -3.72
N ASN A 52 -1.42 -9.38 -3.37
CA ASN A 52 -1.83 -10.58 -2.66
C ASN A 52 -1.86 -10.35 -1.14
N PRO A 53 -3.04 -10.31 -0.48
CA PRO A 53 -3.14 -10.08 0.96
C PRO A 53 -2.73 -11.29 1.79
N ASP A 54 -2.63 -12.48 1.18
CA ASP A 54 -2.27 -13.72 1.85
C ASP A 54 -0.78 -14.04 1.74
N LYS A 55 0.02 -13.15 1.13
CA LYS A 55 1.45 -13.39 0.95
C LYS A 55 2.14 -13.40 2.32
N THR A 56 2.86 -14.48 2.60
CA THR A 56 3.70 -14.60 3.78
C THR A 56 5.07 -15.15 3.40
N GLN A 57 6.12 -14.64 4.01
CA GLN A 57 7.47 -15.14 3.78
C GLN A 57 8.29 -15.11 5.07
N LEU A 58 8.75 -16.29 5.52
CA LEU A 58 9.67 -16.42 6.64
C LEU A 58 11.06 -15.89 6.24
N ASP A 59 11.61 -15.03 7.09
CA ASP A 59 12.99 -14.58 6.99
C ASP A 59 13.86 -15.40 7.96
N ALA A 60 14.73 -16.23 7.39
CA ALA A 60 15.59 -17.13 8.16
C ALA A 60 16.63 -16.37 8.98
N ASP A 61 17.11 -15.22 8.49
CA ASP A 61 18.11 -14.41 9.18
C ASP A 61 17.45 -13.70 10.37
N ALA A 62 16.28 -13.10 10.17
CA ALA A 62 15.50 -12.51 11.26
C ALA A 62 15.14 -13.55 12.32
N TYR A 63 14.73 -14.77 11.91
CA TYR A 63 14.46 -15.86 12.84
C TYR A 63 15.71 -16.24 13.66
N GLY A 64 16.87 -16.36 12.99
CA GLY A 64 18.14 -16.65 13.64
C GLY A 64 18.53 -15.59 14.68
N CYS A 65 18.37 -14.30 14.34
CA CYS A 65 18.62 -13.20 15.26
C CYS A 65 17.68 -13.23 16.47
N LEU A 66 16.37 -13.38 16.26
CA LEU A 66 15.39 -13.46 17.34
C LEU A 66 15.64 -14.67 18.24
N TRP A 67 16.04 -15.81 17.66
CA TRP A 67 16.44 -16.99 18.42
C TRP A 67 17.65 -16.73 19.30
N ALA A 68 18.70 -16.10 18.77
CA ALA A 68 19.90 -15.77 19.51
C ALA A 68 19.62 -14.83 20.70
N VAL A 69 18.74 -13.84 20.52
CA VAL A 69 18.30 -12.94 21.59
C VAL A 69 17.52 -13.70 22.66
N ARG A 70 16.54 -14.52 22.27
CA ARG A 70 15.78 -15.34 23.21
C ARG A 70 16.69 -16.27 24.02
N ALA A 71 17.66 -16.91 23.38
CA ALA A 71 18.64 -17.78 24.01
C ALA A 71 19.65 -17.03 24.92
N GLY A 72 19.67 -15.70 24.89
CA GLY A 72 20.63 -14.88 25.64
C GLY A 72 22.03 -14.87 25.02
N ALA A 73 22.19 -15.38 23.79
CA ALA A 73 23.44 -15.32 23.05
C ALA A 73 23.70 -13.91 22.49
N GLU A 74 22.64 -13.15 22.22
CA GLU A 74 22.69 -11.75 21.82
C GLU A 74 21.88 -10.89 22.80
N PHE A 75 22.33 -9.66 23.05
CA PHE A 75 21.64 -8.79 24.00
C PHE A 75 20.31 -8.26 23.44
N ARG A 76 20.27 -7.94 22.13
CA ARG A 76 19.09 -7.43 21.44
C ARG A 76 19.16 -7.60 19.93
N TYR A 77 17.99 -7.58 19.29
CA TYR A 77 17.83 -7.43 17.85
C TYR A 77 16.93 -6.22 17.61
N LEU A 78 17.46 -5.18 16.96
CA LEU A 78 16.81 -3.86 16.94
C LEU A 78 16.51 -3.37 18.38
N SER A 79 15.25 -3.10 18.68
CA SER A 79 14.77 -2.74 20.02
C SER A 79 14.22 -3.92 20.83
N ILE A 80 14.31 -5.15 20.31
CA ILE A 80 13.76 -6.36 20.90
C ILE A 80 14.80 -7.00 21.80
N THR A 81 14.42 -7.24 23.04
CA THR A 81 15.26 -7.78 24.11
C THR A 81 14.92 -9.23 24.40
N GLN A 82 15.75 -9.87 25.22
CA GLN A 82 15.45 -11.21 25.71
C GLN A 82 14.12 -11.26 26.49
N GLU A 83 13.81 -10.24 27.30
CA GLU A 83 12.58 -10.18 28.09
C GLU A 83 11.33 -10.25 27.23
N ASP A 84 11.35 -9.57 26.07
CA ASP A 84 10.25 -9.59 25.10
C ASP A 84 10.00 -10.99 24.51
N LEU A 85 11.04 -11.83 24.42
CA LEU A 85 11.02 -13.10 23.70
C LEU A 85 10.96 -14.35 24.59
N GLN A 86 11.36 -14.25 25.87
CA GLN A 86 11.33 -15.38 26.81
C GLN A 86 9.95 -16.07 26.93
N PRO A 87 8.83 -15.33 26.96
CA PRO A 87 7.51 -15.96 27.09
C PRO A 87 7.08 -16.74 25.84
N LEU A 88 7.71 -16.51 24.69
CA LEU A 88 7.24 -16.99 23.39
C LEU A 88 7.78 -18.39 23.08
N GLY A 89 6.95 -19.22 22.48
CA GLY A 89 7.33 -20.50 21.88
C GLY A 89 7.98 -20.34 20.50
N ASN A 90 8.47 -21.45 19.95
CA ASN A 90 9.16 -21.45 18.65
C ASN A 90 8.25 -21.02 17.50
N LYS A 91 6.97 -21.37 17.57
CA LYS A 91 5.97 -20.98 16.57
C LYS A 91 5.75 -19.47 16.57
N GLU A 92 5.59 -18.86 17.74
CA GLU A 92 5.43 -17.40 17.86
C GLU A 92 6.68 -16.68 17.36
N LEU A 93 7.88 -17.21 17.66
CA LEU A 93 9.14 -16.68 17.14
C LEU A 93 9.21 -16.74 15.60
N GLN A 94 8.73 -17.82 14.99
CA GLN A 94 8.60 -17.92 13.52
C GLN A 94 7.60 -16.89 12.97
N GLU A 95 6.48 -16.68 13.67
CA GLU A 95 5.48 -15.69 13.24
C GLU A 95 6.03 -14.26 13.30
N LEU A 96 6.86 -13.94 14.30
CA LEU A 96 7.58 -12.67 14.38
C LEU A 96 8.60 -12.50 13.26
N ALA A 97 9.29 -13.58 12.89
CA ALA A 97 10.26 -13.59 11.79
C ALA A 97 9.63 -13.70 10.40
N THR A 98 8.30 -13.71 10.29
CA THR A 98 7.59 -13.79 9.02
C THR A 98 7.14 -12.39 8.59
N SER A 99 7.27 -12.09 7.30
CA SER A 99 6.62 -10.93 6.67
C SER A 99 5.20 -11.28 6.24
N TRP A 100 4.27 -10.33 6.37
CA TRP A 100 2.84 -10.59 6.22
C TRP A 100 2.13 -9.58 5.32
N GLY A 101 1.25 -10.10 4.47
CA GLY A 101 0.19 -9.37 3.80
C GLY A 101 0.65 -8.40 2.72
N LEU A 102 -0.20 -7.41 2.44
CA LEU A 102 -0.08 -6.54 1.27
C LEU A 102 1.26 -5.81 1.17
N THR A 103 1.79 -5.37 2.30
CA THR A 103 3.05 -4.59 2.39
C THR A 103 4.22 -5.38 2.96
N GLN A 104 4.04 -6.68 3.25
CA GLN A 104 5.09 -7.56 3.78
C GLN A 104 5.73 -7.04 5.09
N ILE A 105 4.92 -6.50 6.01
CA ILE A 105 5.38 -6.09 7.34
C ILE A 105 5.87 -7.31 8.11
N MET A 106 7.06 -7.21 8.69
CA MET A 106 7.61 -8.24 9.58
C MET A 106 6.81 -8.34 10.87
N GLY A 107 6.49 -9.55 11.31
CA GLY A 107 5.67 -9.79 12.51
C GLY A 107 6.25 -9.15 13.77
N TYR A 108 7.57 -9.08 13.88
CA TYR A 108 8.25 -8.44 15.00
C TYR A 108 7.95 -6.93 15.11
N GLN A 109 7.52 -6.27 14.02
CA GLN A 109 7.14 -4.84 14.05
C GLN A 109 5.88 -4.59 14.88
N ILE A 110 5.06 -5.62 15.12
CA ILE A 110 3.87 -5.53 15.95
C ILE A 110 3.99 -6.32 17.25
N LEU A 111 5.21 -6.68 17.67
CA LEU A 111 5.45 -7.48 18.89
C LEU A 111 4.79 -6.89 20.15
N ARG A 112 4.67 -5.57 20.22
CA ARG A 112 4.10 -4.85 21.36
C ARG A 112 2.58 -4.65 21.26
N GLU A 113 1.97 -5.11 20.17
CA GLU A 113 0.52 -5.12 20.02
C GLU A 113 -0.06 -6.34 20.74
N PRO A 114 -1.31 -6.25 21.23
CA PRO A 114 -1.97 -7.38 21.89
C PRO A 114 -2.37 -8.50 20.92
N GLU A 115 -2.40 -8.23 19.62
CA GLU A 115 -2.84 -9.18 18.58
C GLU A 115 -1.65 -9.96 17.98
N SER A 116 -1.91 -11.18 17.49
CA SER A 116 -0.90 -11.98 16.77
C SER A 116 -0.45 -11.30 15.47
N PRO A 117 0.82 -11.51 15.02
CA PRO A 117 1.29 -11.11 13.69
C PRO A 117 0.38 -11.49 12.53
N ARG A 118 -0.39 -12.58 12.66
CA ARG A 118 -1.38 -13.01 11.67
C ARG A 118 -2.45 -11.95 11.38
N ARG A 119 -2.68 -11.00 12.30
CA ARG A 119 -3.59 -9.88 12.08
C ARG A 119 -3.18 -9.02 10.88
N LEU A 120 -1.89 -9.02 10.51
CA LEU A 120 -1.37 -8.37 9.30
C LEU A 120 -1.88 -8.98 7.99
N LEU A 121 -2.58 -10.12 8.02
CA LEU A 121 -3.30 -10.63 6.85
C LEU A 121 -4.59 -9.84 6.56
N ASP A 122 -5.11 -9.09 7.54
CA ASP A 122 -6.23 -8.18 7.33
C ASP A 122 -5.77 -6.94 6.57
N PRO A 123 -6.30 -6.67 5.37
CA PRO A 123 -5.84 -5.57 4.53
C PRO A 123 -5.93 -4.20 5.22
N ALA A 124 -7.01 -3.92 5.93
CA ALA A 124 -7.20 -2.61 6.56
C ALA A 124 -6.21 -2.40 7.71
N PHE A 125 -5.96 -3.43 8.53
CA PHE A 125 -4.95 -3.37 9.58
C PHE A 125 -3.54 -3.27 9.00
N ASN A 126 -3.20 -4.08 7.99
CA ASN A 126 -1.90 -4.07 7.33
C ASN A 126 -1.55 -2.69 6.79
N LEU A 127 -2.50 -2.06 6.07
CA LEU A 127 -2.28 -0.75 5.46
C LEU A 127 -2.18 0.38 6.49
N ARG A 128 -2.99 0.35 7.56
CA ARG A 128 -2.82 1.32 8.66
C ARG A 128 -1.45 1.19 9.32
N LYS A 129 -1.01 -0.04 9.62
CA LYS A 129 0.31 -0.27 10.21
C LYS A 129 1.45 0.13 9.26
N ALA A 130 1.28 -0.05 7.96
CA ALA A 130 2.26 0.42 6.99
C ALA A 130 2.41 1.95 7.01
N VAL A 131 1.30 2.68 7.07
CA VAL A 131 1.30 4.14 7.19
C VAL A 131 1.95 4.59 8.50
N GLU A 132 1.67 3.92 9.62
CA GLU A 132 2.31 4.20 10.92
C GLU A 132 3.83 3.99 10.86
N LEU A 133 4.30 2.87 10.31
CA LEU A 133 5.73 2.58 10.16
C LEU A 133 6.43 3.57 9.23
N LEU A 134 5.81 3.94 8.11
CA LEU A 134 6.33 4.96 7.20
C LEU A 134 6.43 6.34 7.87
N ALA A 135 5.48 6.69 8.75
CA ALA A 135 5.56 7.91 9.54
C ALA A 135 6.74 7.87 10.53
N VAL A 136 6.95 6.75 11.22
CA VAL A 136 8.12 6.54 12.09
C VAL A 136 9.43 6.66 11.31
N PHE A 137 9.53 6.05 10.12
CA PHE A 137 10.72 6.20 9.29
C PHE A 137 10.93 7.62 8.83
N SER A 138 9.86 8.32 8.44
CA SER A 138 9.92 9.72 8.01
C SER A 138 10.44 10.61 9.13
N GLU A 139 9.94 10.43 10.35
CA GLU A 139 10.41 11.18 11.52
C GLU A 139 11.86 10.83 11.88
N TYR A 140 12.18 9.53 11.97
CA TYR A 140 13.52 9.08 12.35
C TYR A 140 14.59 9.50 11.34
N CYS A 141 14.27 9.45 10.04
CA CYS A 141 15.20 9.78 8.96
C CYS A 141 15.09 11.24 8.49
N GLN A 142 14.19 12.03 9.07
CA GLN A 142 13.90 13.42 8.68
C GLN A 142 13.50 13.57 7.20
N LEU A 143 12.62 12.67 6.72
CA LEU A 143 12.10 12.67 5.35
C LEU A 143 10.73 13.35 5.28
N ASP A 144 10.47 14.08 4.20
CA ASP A 144 9.12 14.51 3.80
C ASP A 144 8.46 13.43 2.92
N PRO A 145 7.43 12.73 3.44
CA PRO A 145 6.77 11.64 2.72
C PRO A 145 5.99 12.08 1.47
N ARG A 146 5.95 13.38 1.17
CA ARG A 146 5.31 13.93 -0.03
C ARG A 146 6.26 13.99 -1.22
N VAL A 147 7.57 14.09 -0.97
CA VAL A 147 8.57 14.38 -2.01
C VAL A 147 9.76 13.43 -2.00
N GLU A 148 10.18 12.90 -0.84
CA GLU A 148 11.33 11.98 -0.70
C GLU A 148 10.89 10.51 -0.81
N LEU A 149 10.19 10.20 -1.91
CA LEU A 149 9.56 8.90 -2.12
C LEU A 149 10.57 7.78 -2.40
N GLU A 150 11.70 8.12 -2.99
CA GLU A 150 12.79 7.19 -3.29
C GLU A 150 13.43 6.67 -2.00
N GLU A 151 13.75 7.58 -1.09
CA GLU A 151 14.28 7.30 0.25
C GLU A 151 13.25 6.51 1.07
N LEU A 152 11.95 6.79 0.95
CA LEU A 152 10.92 6.00 1.61
C LEU A 152 10.90 4.54 1.13
N PHE A 153 11.06 4.28 -0.17
CA PHE A 153 11.19 2.90 -0.66
C PHE A 153 12.43 2.20 -0.07
N ARG A 154 13.56 2.90 0.00
CA ARG A 154 14.78 2.35 0.63
C ARG A 154 14.59 2.09 2.12
N CYS A 155 13.98 3.02 2.84
CA CYS A 155 13.65 2.87 4.25
C CYS A 155 12.74 1.67 4.48
N TRP A 156 11.68 1.51 3.68
CA TRP A 156 10.80 0.36 3.79
C TRP A 156 11.56 -0.96 3.62
N LYS A 157 12.44 -1.03 2.63
CA LYS A 157 13.14 -2.28 2.29
C LYS A 157 14.34 -2.59 3.18
N THR A 158 15.03 -1.58 3.69
CA THR A 158 16.36 -1.72 4.33
C THR A 158 16.44 -1.11 5.73
N GLY A 159 15.40 -0.41 6.17
CA GLY A 159 15.36 0.33 7.42
C GLY A 159 16.16 1.63 7.42
N ARG A 160 16.73 2.05 6.29
CA ARG A 160 17.51 3.30 6.17
C ARG A 160 17.39 3.95 4.79
N PRO A 161 17.56 5.28 4.66
CA PRO A 161 17.33 6.00 3.41
C PRO A 161 18.47 5.83 2.40
N ASP A 162 19.67 5.49 2.85
CA ASP A 162 20.88 5.27 2.02
C ASP A 162 21.16 3.78 1.76
N GLY A 163 20.21 2.91 2.12
CA GLY A 163 20.38 1.47 2.07
C GLY A 163 20.32 0.92 0.64
N THR A 164 21.21 -0.01 0.34
CA THR A 164 21.21 -0.74 -0.93
C THR A 164 20.20 -1.88 -0.89
N THR A 165 19.21 -1.85 -1.77
CA THR A 165 18.27 -2.95 -1.95
C THR A 165 18.94 -4.12 -2.67
N LEU A 166 18.63 -5.36 -2.27
CA LEU A 166 19.14 -6.56 -2.95
C LEU A 166 18.62 -6.62 -4.40
N ASP A 167 17.34 -6.32 -4.60
CA ASP A 167 16.79 -6.07 -5.92
C ASP A 167 17.14 -4.64 -6.35
N ARG A 168 18.04 -4.53 -7.33
CA ARG A 168 18.47 -3.24 -7.89
C ARG A 168 17.34 -2.47 -8.57
N GLY A 169 16.29 -3.15 -9.01
CA GLY A 169 15.14 -2.54 -9.66
C GLY A 169 14.04 -2.09 -8.69
N TYR A 170 14.12 -2.44 -7.40
CA TYR A 170 13.02 -2.24 -6.44
C TYR A 170 12.53 -0.78 -6.39
N VAL A 171 13.46 0.16 -6.23
CA VAL A 171 13.15 1.59 -6.13
C VAL A 171 12.65 2.13 -7.47
N GLU A 172 13.36 1.86 -8.56
CA GLU A 172 12.99 2.34 -9.91
C GLU A 172 11.61 1.79 -10.35
N ASP A 173 11.32 0.53 -10.02
CA ASP A 173 10.04 -0.11 -10.29
C ASP A 173 8.92 0.50 -9.44
N GLY A 174 9.17 0.75 -8.16
CA GLY A 174 8.23 1.43 -7.27
C GLY A 174 7.85 2.84 -7.78
N LEU A 175 8.86 3.65 -8.12
CA LEU A 175 8.65 5.00 -8.66
C LEU A 175 7.91 4.99 -10.01
N ARG A 176 8.23 4.05 -10.91
CA ARG A 176 7.48 3.90 -12.17
C ARG A 176 6.02 3.54 -11.92
N ARG A 177 5.75 2.62 -10.99
CA ARG A 177 4.39 2.22 -10.61
C ARG A 177 3.60 3.36 -9.96
N LEU A 178 4.26 4.22 -9.18
CA LEU A 178 3.68 5.44 -8.64
C LEU A 178 3.20 6.38 -9.76
N VAL A 179 4.01 6.59 -10.80
CA VAL A 179 3.60 7.39 -11.98
C VAL A 179 2.39 6.78 -12.66
N ILE A 180 2.42 5.47 -12.94
CA ILE A 180 1.29 4.75 -13.52
C ILE A 180 0.04 4.90 -12.64
N CYS A 181 0.17 4.78 -11.33
CA CYS A 181 -0.94 4.93 -10.40
C CYS A 181 -1.60 6.31 -10.53
N ARG A 182 -0.79 7.39 -10.56
CA ARG A 182 -1.28 8.76 -10.75
C ARG A 182 -1.99 8.96 -12.09
N GLU A 183 -1.52 8.32 -13.15
CA GLU A 183 -2.21 8.34 -14.45
C GLU A 183 -3.58 7.64 -14.40
N LEU A 184 -3.68 6.53 -13.68
CA LEU A 184 -4.91 5.74 -13.57
C LEU A 184 -5.94 6.39 -12.65
N THR A 185 -5.51 7.17 -11.65
CA THR A 185 -6.37 7.88 -10.69
C THR A 185 -6.71 9.30 -11.13
N SER A 186 -5.94 9.88 -12.06
CA SER A 186 -6.29 11.18 -12.64
C SER A 186 -7.66 11.08 -13.33
N PRO A 187 -8.58 12.01 -13.05
CA PRO A 187 -9.85 12.05 -13.77
C PRO A 187 -9.52 12.18 -15.25
N SER A 188 -9.95 11.20 -16.05
CA SER A 188 -9.78 11.23 -17.49
C SER A 188 -10.26 12.59 -17.98
N THR A 189 -9.35 13.40 -18.51
CA THR A 189 -9.73 14.51 -19.38
C THR A 189 -10.47 13.84 -20.52
N ALA A 190 -11.79 13.88 -20.46
CA ALA A 190 -12.66 13.36 -21.50
C ALA A 190 -12.08 13.84 -22.83
N GLN A 191 -11.72 12.90 -23.71
CA GLN A 191 -11.54 13.26 -25.10
C GLN A 191 -12.83 14.00 -25.53
N PRO A 192 -12.75 15.19 -26.13
CA PRO A 192 -13.93 15.82 -26.70
C PRO A 192 -14.40 14.91 -27.83
N GLY A 193 -15.41 14.10 -27.54
CA GLY A 193 -16.15 13.36 -28.56
C GLY A 193 -16.68 14.37 -29.57
N PHE A 194 -16.26 14.18 -30.82
CA PHE A 194 -16.75 14.82 -32.03
C PHE A 194 -18.08 15.58 -31.87
N ALA A 195 -18.00 16.91 -31.88
CA ALA A 195 -19.15 17.76 -32.18
C ALA A 195 -19.42 17.68 -33.70
N GLY A 196 -20.57 17.12 -34.06
CA GLY A 196 -21.11 17.03 -35.42
C GLY A 196 -22.00 15.79 -35.48
N VAL A 197 -23.33 15.88 -35.53
CA VAL A 197 -24.13 16.63 -36.50
C VAL A 197 -25.47 17.03 -35.86
N SER A 198 -25.95 18.22 -36.23
CA SER A 198 -27.26 18.80 -35.90
C SER A 198 -28.45 17.84 -36.05
N ALA A 199 -29.42 18.02 -35.15
CA ALA A 199 -30.77 17.48 -35.22
C ALA A 199 -31.57 18.04 -36.42
N PRO A 200 -32.70 17.40 -36.77
CA PRO A 200 -33.85 18.15 -37.26
C PRO A 200 -34.99 18.16 -36.22
N LEU A 201 -35.57 19.35 -36.09
CA LEU A 201 -36.85 19.66 -35.44
C LEU A 201 -37.98 18.73 -35.90
N ARG A 202 -38.87 18.34 -34.97
CA ARG A 202 -40.30 18.31 -35.27
C ARG A 202 -41.14 18.63 -34.03
N ALA A 203 -41.91 19.70 -34.16
CA ALA A 203 -42.90 20.19 -33.22
C ALA A 203 -44.27 19.54 -33.45
N CYS A 204 -45.03 19.35 -32.37
CA CYS A 204 -46.51 19.31 -32.24
C CYS A 204 -46.79 19.52 -30.73
N ILE A 205 -47.09 20.71 -30.22
CA ILE A 205 -48.38 21.43 -30.14
C ILE A 205 -49.53 20.64 -29.47
N GLY A 206 -50.00 21.20 -28.34
CA GLY A 206 -51.36 21.07 -27.76
C GLY A 206 -51.54 19.94 -26.74
N ALA A 207 -52.17 20.08 -25.57
CA ALA A 207 -52.93 21.18 -24.97
C ALA A 207 -53.15 20.90 -23.45
N GLU A 208 -53.23 21.99 -22.67
CA GLU A 208 -54.15 22.25 -21.53
C GLU A 208 -54.09 21.46 -20.18
N VAL A 209 -53.46 22.17 -19.23
CA VAL A 209 -53.63 22.48 -17.78
C VAL A 209 -55.04 22.27 -17.09
N PRO A 210 -55.25 22.55 -15.77
CA PRO A 210 -55.13 21.72 -14.55
C PRO A 210 -56.44 21.60 -13.70
N ILE A 211 -56.47 20.80 -12.61
CA ILE A 211 -57.40 21.03 -11.48
C ILE A 211 -56.73 20.81 -10.10
N GLU A 212 -56.61 21.94 -9.39
CA GLU A 212 -56.75 22.28 -7.95
C GLU A 212 -56.08 21.56 -6.76
N ARG A 213 -55.56 22.43 -5.87
CA ARG A 213 -55.25 22.24 -4.45
C ARG A 213 -56.50 22.38 -3.58
N VAL A 214 -56.66 21.55 -2.56
CA VAL A 214 -57.21 21.84 -1.20
C VAL A 214 -56.65 20.72 -0.31
N GLY A 215 -56.02 20.85 0.86
CA GLY A 215 -56.12 21.83 1.94
C GLY A 215 -56.64 21.13 3.20
N GLY A 216 -55.77 20.89 4.19
CA GLY A 216 -56.14 20.91 5.62
C GLY A 216 -56.60 19.62 6.32
N ARG A 217 -55.80 19.25 7.34
CA ARG A 217 -56.04 18.40 8.54
C ARG A 217 -56.21 16.90 8.34
#